data_AF-A0A415RKQ8-F1
#
_entry.id   AF-A0A415RKQ8-F1
#
_cell.length_a   1.000
_cell.length_b   1.000
_cell.length_c   1.000
_cell.angle_alpha   90.00
_cell.angle_beta   90.00
_cell.angle_gamma   90.00
#
_symmetry.space_group_name_H-M   'P 1'
#
loop_
_entity.id
_entity.type
_entity.pdbx_description
1 polymer ?
#
loop_
_entity_poly.entity_id
_entity_poly.type
_entity_poly.pdbx_seq_one_letter_code
_entity_poly.pdbx_strand_id
1 'polypeptide(L)'
;MLLVRCIMSVYIYPIKAGLMIFPILAIIFTIPYIISQYRKYGAMLLTRIVVVYSFILYLLCAYFMVLLPLPKEDIPRLATTMQLVPFHFVDMILACHFHSIVDFVKNPYVYQAFFNILLTLPLGVYLRYYFKKSWFSVFILGFLMSLSFELLQLTGICGVYQYPYRLFDVDDIIVNTFGAMVGYWITPLLTCFLPSKDKLIEKSYIKGTKVSFIRRLVGFVIDLFVMYLFDMIIICLFKQIDKNVRLVIFVFIYFCVIPALCNGQTLGKKIVKIALRDEQNEVPRITNLMIRYGSLWFVIAGIPQILQYEMSQLNHSHLLIWLIIFVCIFTLVYFVYQVFVHSMITHDDLFYEKWSHIHEISIIKEPQ
;
A
#
# COMPACT_ATOMS: atom_id res chain seq x y z
N MET A 1 37.57 15.43 4.78
CA MET A 1 36.74 15.20 3.57
C MET A 1 36.44 13.71 3.32
N LEU A 2 37.42 12.80 3.42
CA LEU A 2 37.21 11.34 3.31
C LEU A 2 36.36 10.74 4.44
N LEU A 3 36.57 11.16 5.70
CA LEU A 3 35.81 10.68 6.85
C LEU A 3 34.31 11.03 6.74
N VAL A 4 34.00 12.26 6.31
CA VAL A 4 32.62 12.71 6.05
C VAL A 4 31.99 11.92 4.89
N ARG A 5 32.74 11.65 3.80
CA ARG A 5 32.25 10.80 2.70
C ARG A 5 31.97 9.38 3.14
N CYS A 6 32.82 8.81 4.00
CA CYS A 6 32.65 7.46 4.53
C CYS A 6 31.43 7.38 5.46
N ILE A 7 31.28 8.32 6.40
CA ILE A 7 30.11 8.45 7.28
C ILE A 7 28.82 8.65 6.46
N MET A 8 28.83 9.55 5.46
CA MET A 8 27.69 9.74 4.56
C MET A 8 27.38 8.47 3.78
N SER A 9 28.38 7.71 3.32
CA SER A 9 28.13 6.46 2.58
C SER A 9 27.46 5.38 3.42
N VAL A 10 27.80 5.30 4.72
CA VAL A 10 27.23 4.34 5.67
C VAL A 10 25.75 4.59 5.90
N TYR A 11 25.31 5.85 5.96
CA TYR A 11 23.89 6.18 6.17
C TYR A 11 23.08 6.29 4.86
N ILE A 12 23.70 6.70 3.75
CA ILE A 12 23.01 6.87 2.46
C ILE A 12 22.64 5.51 1.85
N TYR A 13 23.49 4.50 2.00
CA TYR A 13 23.25 3.17 1.43
C TYR A 13 21.96 2.51 1.96
N PRO A 14 21.72 2.41 3.28
CA PRO A 14 20.46 1.89 3.82
C PRO A 14 19.22 2.66 3.35
N ILE A 15 19.30 4.00 3.30
CA ILE A 15 18.18 4.83 2.85
C ILE A 15 17.86 4.54 1.38
N LYS A 16 18.88 4.46 0.51
CA LYS A 16 18.69 4.10 -0.91
C LYS A 16 18.09 2.71 -1.08
N ALA A 17 18.58 1.72 -0.34
CA ALA A 17 18.02 0.37 -0.36
C ALA A 17 16.53 0.38 0.06
N GLY A 18 16.19 1.14 1.10
CA GLY A 18 14.82 1.33 1.56
C GLY A 18 13.94 1.91 0.46
N LEU A 19 14.38 3.00 -0.19
CA LEU A 19 13.66 3.64 -1.28
C LEU A 19 13.47 2.74 -2.52
N MET A 20 14.41 1.84 -2.79
CA MET A 20 14.32 0.89 -3.92
C MET A 20 13.34 -0.26 -3.64
N ILE A 21 13.32 -0.79 -2.42
CA ILE A 21 12.44 -1.91 -2.03
C ILE A 21 11.02 -1.43 -1.70
N PHE A 22 10.89 -0.19 -1.23
CA PHE A 22 9.62 0.38 -0.81
C PHE A 22 8.48 0.26 -1.84
N PRO A 23 8.65 0.54 -3.15
CA PRO A 23 7.56 0.40 -4.12
C PRO A 23 6.99 -1.01 -4.19
N ILE A 24 7.82 -2.04 -4.07
CA ILE A 24 7.39 -3.44 -4.11
C ILE A 24 6.54 -3.76 -2.88
N LEU A 25 7.05 -3.42 -1.69
CA LEU A 25 6.30 -3.60 -0.43
C LEU A 25 5.01 -2.77 -0.42
N ALA A 26 5.08 -1.53 -0.90
CA ALA A 26 3.94 -0.65 -1.00
C ALA A 26 2.84 -1.32 -1.82
N ILE A 27 3.13 -1.87 -3.01
CA ILE A 27 2.15 -2.58 -3.84
C ILE A 27 1.53 -3.77 -3.09
N ILE A 28 2.35 -4.59 -2.42
CA ILE A 28 1.88 -5.77 -1.66
C ILE A 28 0.90 -5.35 -0.56
N PHE A 29 1.22 -4.30 0.20
CA PHE A 29 0.35 -3.80 1.26
C PHE A 29 -0.80 -2.92 0.75
N THR A 30 -0.71 -2.41 -0.48
CA THR A 30 -1.69 -1.48 -1.05
C THR A 30 -3.05 -2.11 -1.13
N ILE A 31 -3.19 -3.27 -1.79
CA ILE A 31 -4.50 -3.87 -2.03
C ILE A 31 -5.22 -4.24 -0.71
N PRO A 32 -4.58 -4.95 0.26
CA PRO A 32 -5.23 -5.26 1.53
C PRO A 32 -5.59 -4.01 2.34
N TYR A 33 -4.69 -3.01 2.39
CA TYR A 33 -4.96 -1.74 3.05
C TYR A 33 -6.15 -1.05 2.42
N ILE A 34 -6.19 -1.00 1.08
CA ILE A 34 -7.23 -0.36 0.31
C ILE A 34 -8.60 -1.00 0.63
N ILE A 35 -8.67 -2.33 0.58
CA ILE A 35 -9.88 -3.09 0.89
C ILE A 35 -10.33 -2.81 2.34
N SER A 36 -9.41 -2.84 3.30
CA SER A 36 -9.71 -2.56 4.70
C SER A 36 -10.27 -1.15 4.91
N GLN A 37 -9.68 -0.14 4.28
CA GLN A 37 -10.15 1.24 4.35
C GLN A 37 -11.55 1.40 3.75
N TYR A 38 -11.81 0.83 2.57
CA TYR A 38 -13.14 0.89 1.97
C TYR A 38 -14.18 0.14 2.80
N ARG A 39 -13.85 -1.03 3.36
CA ARG A 39 -14.78 -1.79 4.19
C ARG A 39 -15.14 -1.09 5.49
N LYS A 40 -14.16 -0.42 6.12
CA LYS A 40 -14.34 0.19 7.44
C LYS A 40 -14.81 1.65 7.38
N TYR A 41 -14.36 2.42 6.39
CA TYR A 41 -14.55 3.87 6.35
C TYR A 41 -15.13 4.38 5.02
N GLY A 42 -15.16 3.57 3.97
CA GLY A 42 -15.84 3.88 2.71
C GLY A 42 -15.16 4.83 1.75
N ALA A 43 -14.12 5.53 2.18
CA ALA A 43 -13.27 6.30 1.30
C ALA A 43 -11.79 6.19 1.67
N MET A 44 -10.98 6.67 0.74
CA MET A 44 -9.56 6.90 0.93
C MET A 44 -9.28 8.37 0.98
N LEU A 45 -8.74 8.79 2.12
CA LEU A 45 -8.18 10.12 2.27
C LEU A 45 -6.69 10.06 1.95
N LEU A 46 -6.24 10.98 1.12
CA LEU A 46 -4.83 11.11 0.75
C LEU A 46 -3.93 11.28 1.99
N THR A 47 -4.38 12.07 2.96
CA THR A 47 -3.69 12.25 4.25
C THR A 47 -3.45 10.92 4.97
N ARG A 48 -4.43 10.03 4.97
CA ARG A 48 -4.32 8.71 5.61
C ARG A 48 -3.39 7.77 4.86
N ILE A 49 -3.44 7.81 3.52
CA ILE A 49 -2.51 7.11 2.65
C ILE A 49 -1.09 7.57 2.98
N VAL A 50 -0.82 8.88 2.88
CA VAL A 50 0.51 9.44 3.14
C VAL A 50 1.05 9.01 4.50
N VAL A 51 0.26 9.14 5.57
CA VAL A 51 0.69 8.75 6.94
C VAL A 51 1.02 7.24 7.06
N VAL A 52 0.23 6.36 6.43
CA VAL A 52 0.47 4.91 6.51
C VAL A 52 1.69 4.50 5.68
N TYR A 53 1.82 5.01 4.46
CA TYR A 53 2.95 4.69 3.60
C TYR A 53 4.24 5.33 4.10
N SER A 54 4.19 6.53 4.67
CA SER A 54 5.35 7.14 5.32
C SER A 54 5.77 6.37 6.57
N PHE A 55 4.82 5.77 7.30
CA PHE A 55 5.13 4.88 8.42
C PHE A 55 5.79 3.58 7.97
N ILE A 56 5.31 2.95 6.90
CA ILE A 56 5.93 1.74 6.32
C ILE A 56 7.35 2.04 5.82
N LEU A 57 7.52 3.14 5.08
CA LEU A 57 8.84 3.59 4.61
C LEU A 57 9.77 3.87 5.79
N TYR A 58 9.28 4.56 6.82
CA TYR A 58 10.01 4.79 8.06
C TYR A 58 10.51 3.49 8.68
N LEU A 59 9.64 2.50 8.90
CA LEU A 59 10.03 1.22 9.48
C LEU A 59 11.10 0.53 8.64
N LEU A 60 10.91 0.49 7.32
CA LEU A 60 11.87 -0.10 6.39
C LEU A 60 13.25 0.57 6.51
N CYS A 61 13.29 1.89 6.45
CA CYS A 61 14.53 2.65 6.62
C CYS A 61 15.14 2.45 8.00
N ALA A 62 14.34 2.39 9.07
CA ALA A 62 14.83 2.19 10.42
C ALA A 62 15.51 0.83 10.60
N TYR A 63 14.88 -0.25 10.14
CA TYR A 63 15.49 -1.58 10.14
C TYR A 63 16.74 -1.64 9.26
N PHE A 64 16.72 -1.04 8.07
CA PHE A 64 17.90 -1.03 7.20
C PHE A 64 19.06 -0.24 7.78
N MET A 65 18.80 0.88 8.46
CA MET A 65 19.85 1.67 9.14
C MET A 65 20.55 0.90 10.25
N VAL A 66 19.84 -0.05 10.88
CA VAL A 66 20.37 -0.90 11.95
C VAL A 66 21.08 -2.14 11.37
N LEU A 67 20.57 -2.72 10.29
CA LEU A 67 21.04 -4.00 9.76
C LEU A 67 22.11 -3.87 8.67
N LEU A 68 22.15 -2.77 7.92
CA LEU A 68 23.07 -2.59 6.79
C LEU A 68 24.29 -1.73 7.18
N PRO A 69 25.47 -1.99 6.59
CA PRO A 69 25.74 -3.01 5.57
C PRO A 69 25.89 -4.43 6.15
N LEU A 70 25.45 -5.42 5.38
CA LEU A 70 25.69 -6.83 5.72
C LEU A 70 27.19 -7.12 5.69
N PRO A 71 27.71 -7.99 6.58
CA PRO A 71 29.11 -8.36 6.57
C PRO A 71 29.46 -9.09 5.27
N LYS A 72 30.63 -8.79 4.73
CA LYS A 72 31.14 -9.43 3.51
C LYS A 72 31.69 -10.83 3.74
N GLU A 73 32.15 -11.10 4.96
CA GLU A 73 32.78 -12.36 5.35
C GLU A 73 32.21 -12.80 6.71
N ASP A 74 31.90 -14.10 6.83
CA ASP A 74 31.33 -14.73 8.02
C ASP A 74 32.45 -15.24 8.92
N ILE A 75 33.22 -14.31 9.47
CA ILE A 75 34.39 -14.61 10.31
C ILE A 75 33.94 -14.60 11.78
N PRO A 76 34.47 -15.50 12.64
CA PRO A 76 34.37 -15.36 14.08
C PRO A 76 35.02 -14.03 14.48
N ARG A 77 34.22 -12.97 14.58
CA ARG A 77 34.61 -11.81 15.38
C ARG A 77 34.76 -12.33 16.78
N LEU A 78 35.86 -11.99 17.48
CA LEU A 78 35.93 -12.21 18.92
C LEU A 78 34.66 -11.59 19.50
N ALA A 79 33.68 -12.42 19.84
CA ALA A 79 32.47 -12.01 20.53
C ALA A 79 32.88 -11.79 22.00
N THR A 80 33.77 -10.82 22.21
CA THR A 80 34.20 -10.39 23.52
C THR A 80 33.02 -9.65 24.13
N THR A 81 32.20 -10.43 24.84
CA THR A 81 31.24 -10.06 25.87
C THR A 81 30.18 -9.02 25.48
N MET A 82 28.90 -9.42 25.56
CA MET A 82 27.77 -8.48 25.49
C MET A 82 27.95 -7.34 26.49
N GLN A 83 27.58 -6.11 26.09
CA GLN A 83 27.54 -5.00 27.04
C GLN A 83 26.18 -4.96 27.72
N LEU A 84 26.16 -5.41 28.99
CA LEU A 84 24.96 -5.51 29.81
C LEU A 84 24.89 -4.44 30.91
N VAL A 85 25.92 -3.62 31.07
CA VAL A 85 25.97 -2.54 32.06
C VAL A 85 25.15 -1.35 31.54
N PRO A 86 24.02 -1.00 32.19
CA PRO A 86 23.20 0.12 31.75
C PRO A 86 23.87 1.46 32.05
N PHE A 87 23.64 2.43 31.17
CA PHE A 87 24.18 3.79 31.17
C PHE A 87 25.70 3.89 31.03
N HIS A 88 26.36 2.84 30.53
CA HIS A 88 27.80 2.83 30.30
C HIS A 88 28.24 3.92 29.30
N PHE A 89 27.40 4.26 28.32
CA PHE A 89 27.68 5.38 27.40
C PHE A 89 27.83 6.73 28.14
N VAL A 90 27.15 6.92 29.27
CA VAL A 90 27.25 8.15 30.08
C VAL A 90 28.62 8.22 30.74
N ASP A 91 29.08 7.11 31.33
CA ASP A 91 30.41 7.02 31.94
C ASP A 91 31.51 7.32 30.90
N MET A 92 31.34 6.79 29.68
CA MET A 92 32.26 7.05 28.57
C MET A 92 32.27 8.51 28.12
N ILE A 93 31.11 9.18 28.11
CA ILE A 93 31.02 10.63 27.81
C ILE A 93 31.67 11.44 28.93
N LEU A 94 31.44 11.10 30.20
CA LEU A 94 31.99 11.81 31.36
C LEU A 94 33.51 11.65 31.48
N ALA A 95 34.06 10.52 31.02
CA ALA A 95 35.50 10.29 30.94
C ALA A 95 36.18 11.12 29.83
N CYS A 96 35.42 11.66 28.88
CA CYS A 96 35.97 12.47 27.79
C CYS A 96 36.17 13.93 28.22
N HIS A 97 37.30 14.51 27.80
CA HIS A 97 37.58 15.94 27.98
C HIS A 97 37.21 16.70 26.70
N PHE A 98 36.23 17.60 26.79
CA PHE A 98 35.75 18.39 25.65
C PHE A 98 36.35 19.79 25.66
N HIS A 99 37.10 20.13 24.63
CA HIS A 99 37.70 21.47 24.47
C HIS A 99 36.78 22.45 23.72
N SER A 100 35.75 21.95 23.03
CA SER A 100 34.74 22.76 22.34
C SER A 100 33.40 22.02 22.22
N ILE A 101 32.32 22.76 21.94
CA ILE A 101 31.00 22.18 21.61
C ILE A 101 31.08 21.28 20.37
N VAL A 102 31.95 21.64 19.41
CA VAL A 102 32.15 20.84 18.20
C VAL A 102 32.75 19.47 18.54
N ASP A 103 33.68 19.42 19.49
CA ASP A 103 34.29 18.16 19.95
C ASP A 103 33.29 17.29 20.71
N PHE A 104 32.39 17.92 21.48
CA PHE A 104 31.29 17.23 22.14
C PHE A 104 30.34 16.58 21.12
N VAL A 105 29.87 17.34 20.13
CA VAL A 105 28.92 16.82 19.12
C VAL A 105 29.57 15.77 18.20
N LYS A 106 30.88 15.85 17.96
CA LYS A 106 31.63 14.86 17.16
C LYS A 106 32.02 13.61 17.93
N ASN A 107 31.80 13.57 19.25
CA ASN A 107 32.13 12.41 20.05
C ASN A 107 31.24 11.20 19.68
N PRO A 108 31.84 10.01 19.46
CA PRO A 108 31.10 8.79 19.09
C PRO A 108 29.93 8.44 19.99
N TYR A 109 30.12 8.51 21.31
CA TYR A 109 29.09 8.17 22.28
C TYR A 109 27.93 9.18 22.24
N VAL A 110 28.24 10.47 22.02
CA VAL A 110 27.23 11.54 21.92
C VAL A 110 26.41 11.41 20.64
N TYR A 111 27.06 11.35 19.47
CA TYR A 111 26.29 11.29 18.22
C TYR A 111 25.56 9.96 18.04
N GLN A 112 26.11 8.83 18.52
CA GLN A 112 25.41 7.55 18.49
C GLN A 112 24.12 7.61 19.30
N ALA A 113 24.19 8.11 20.55
CA ALA A 113 23.00 8.26 21.38
C ALA A 113 21.97 9.19 20.73
N PHE A 114 22.43 10.32 20.17
CA PHE A 114 21.55 11.26 19.47
C PHE A 114 20.85 10.63 18.24
N PHE A 115 21.58 9.91 17.39
CA PHE A 115 21.00 9.29 16.19
C PHE A 115 20.07 8.12 16.53
N ASN A 116 20.34 7.37 17.61
CA ASN A 116 19.44 6.33 18.12
C ASN A 116 18.11 6.93 18.61
N ILE A 117 18.17 8.06 19.33
CA ILE A 117 16.96 8.83 19.70
C ILE A 117 16.21 9.25 18.43
N LEU A 118 16.91 9.84 17.45
CA LEU A 118 16.30 10.32 16.22
C LEU A 118 15.68 9.20 15.37
N LEU A 119 16.30 8.01 15.37
CA LEU A 119 15.85 6.82 14.65
C LEU A 119 14.49 6.34 15.15
N THR A 120 14.25 6.39 16.46
CA THR A 120 13.05 5.86 17.12
C THR A 120 12.02 6.93 17.45
N LEU A 121 12.39 8.21 17.43
CA LEU A 121 11.47 9.33 17.61
C LEU A 121 10.24 9.28 16.69
N PRO A 122 10.35 9.03 15.36
CA PRO A 122 9.18 8.93 14.51
C PRO A 122 8.20 7.82 14.94
N LEU A 123 8.67 6.69 15.48
CA LEU A 123 7.82 5.63 16.02
C LEU A 123 6.86 6.20 17.07
N GLY A 124 7.39 6.93 18.05
CA GLY A 124 6.60 7.58 19.09
C GLY A 124 5.52 8.51 18.55
N VAL A 125 5.90 9.31 17.55
CA VAL A 125 4.98 10.23 16.85
C VAL A 125 3.84 9.47 16.18
N TYR A 126 4.14 8.46 15.37
CA TYR A 126 3.12 7.66 14.69
C TYR A 126 2.21 6.92 15.66
N LEU A 127 2.78 6.32 16.72
CA LEU A 127 2.02 5.56 17.71
C LEU A 127 1.05 6.46 18.48
N ARG A 128 1.46 7.67 18.87
CA ARG A 128 0.57 8.62 19.55
C ARG A 128 -0.45 9.24 18.59
N TYR A 129 -0.01 9.78 17.46
CA TYR A 129 -0.88 10.51 16.53
C TYR A 129 -1.84 9.60 15.77
N TYR A 130 -1.32 8.59 15.06
CA TYR A 130 -2.13 7.77 14.16
C TYR A 130 -2.73 6.54 14.85
N PHE A 131 -1.97 5.86 15.71
CA PHE A 131 -2.45 4.66 16.40
C PHE A 131 -3.15 4.95 17.73
N LYS A 132 -3.10 6.19 18.24
CA LYS A 132 -3.70 6.62 19.52
C LYS A 132 -3.27 5.73 20.69
N LYS A 133 -2.02 5.28 20.71
CA LYS A 133 -1.48 4.45 21.78
C LYS A 133 -1.23 5.28 23.04
N SER A 134 -1.45 4.67 24.21
CA SER A 134 -1.15 5.29 25.50
C SER A 134 0.36 5.39 25.71
N TRP A 135 0.79 6.23 26.64
CA TRP A 135 2.20 6.38 27.01
C TRP A 135 2.88 5.03 27.29
N PHE A 136 2.23 4.17 28.09
CA PHE A 136 2.74 2.84 28.42
C PHE A 136 2.81 1.89 27.21
N SER A 137 1.82 1.96 26.31
CA SER A 137 1.87 1.20 25.06
C SER A 137 3.03 1.63 24.16
N VAL A 138 3.33 2.93 24.09
CA VAL A 138 4.45 3.43 23.30
C VAL A 138 5.79 3.04 23.93
N PHE A 139 5.89 3.07 25.25
CA PHE A 139 7.06 2.56 25.96
C PHE A 139 7.34 1.09 25.61
N ILE A 140 6.32 0.21 25.74
CA ILE A 140 6.46 -1.22 25.40
C ILE A 140 6.83 -1.40 23.93
N LEU A 141 6.14 -0.73 23.01
CA LEU A 141 6.41 -0.89 21.57
C LEU A 141 7.77 -0.34 21.15
N GLY A 142 8.24 0.76 21.76
CA GLY A 142 9.58 1.29 21.57
C GLY A 142 10.64 0.31 22.08
N PHE A 143 10.44 -0.24 23.28
CA PHE A 143 11.29 -1.27 23.84
C PHE A 143 11.34 -2.52 22.95
N LEU A 144 10.19 -3.05 22.51
CA LEU A 144 10.14 -4.22 21.64
C LEU A 144 10.79 -3.98 20.28
N MET A 145 10.62 -2.79 19.70
CA MET A 145 11.29 -2.43 18.44
C MET A 145 12.81 -2.38 18.65
N SER A 146 13.29 -1.74 19.72
CA SER A 146 14.72 -1.71 19.99
C SER A 146 15.29 -3.08 20.34
N LEU A 147 14.56 -3.89 21.08
CA LEU A 147 14.96 -5.26 21.37
C LEU A 147 15.05 -6.08 20.06
N SER A 148 14.14 -5.85 19.11
CA SER A 148 14.19 -6.52 17.81
C SER A 148 15.45 -6.14 17.01
N PHE A 149 15.94 -4.91 17.15
CA PHE A 149 17.20 -4.48 16.53
C PHE A 149 18.39 -5.27 17.06
N GLU A 150 18.53 -5.32 18.38
CA GLU A 150 19.60 -6.06 19.05
C GLU A 150 19.51 -7.56 18.79
N LEU A 151 18.32 -8.15 18.85
CA LEU A 151 18.12 -9.59 18.59
C LEU A 151 18.45 -9.95 17.14
N LEU A 152 18.05 -9.12 16.17
CA LEU A 152 18.40 -9.36 14.78
C LEU A 152 19.92 -9.27 14.57
N GLN A 153 20.62 -8.36 15.25
CA GLN A 153 22.08 -8.28 15.15
C GLN A 153 22.79 -9.44 15.86
N LEU A 154 22.32 -9.78 17.06
CA LEU A 154 22.87 -10.85 17.89
C LEU A 154 22.71 -12.21 17.21
N THR A 155 21.57 -12.46 16.59
CA THR A 155 21.30 -13.71 15.87
C THR A 155 21.90 -13.75 14.45
N GLY A 156 22.63 -12.72 14.03
CA GLY A 156 23.17 -12.62 12.67
C GLY A 156 22.07 -12.55 11.60
N ILE A 157 20.92 -11.93 11.91
CA ILE A 157 19.63 -12.02 11.20
C ILE A 157 19.19 -13.48 11.11
N CYS A 158 18.73 -14.00 12.25
CA CYS A 158 18.03 -15.28 12.34
C CYS A 158 18.80 -16.48 11.78
N GLY A 159 20.13 -16.52 11.96
CA GLY A 159 20.97 -17.65 11.57
C GLY A 159 21.36 -17.70 10.10
N VAL A 160 21.16 -16.62 9.34
CA VAL A 160 21.72 -16.48 7.98
C VAL A 160 23.26 -16.45 8.04
N TYR A 161 23.81 -15.90 9.12
CA TYR A 161 25.25 -15.86 9.37
C TYR A 161 25.57 -16.66 10.63
N GLN A 162 26.73 -17.30 10.64
CA GLN A 162 27.20 -18.11 11.76
C GLN A 162 27.56 -17.27 12.99
N TYR A 163 27.91 -15.99 12.78
CA TYR A 163 28.34 -15.08 13.85
C TYR A 163 27.49 -13.80 13.95
N PRO A 164 27.39 -13.19 15.16
CA PRO A 164 26.72 -11.91 15.34
C PRO A 164 27.35 -10.78 14.51
N TYR A 165 26.51 -9.87 14.00
CA TYR A 165 27.00 -8.73 13.21
C TYR A 165 27.64 -7.64 14.06
N ARG A 166 27.09 -7.46 15.28
CA ARG A 166 27.46 -6.41 16.23
C ARG A 166 27.29 -6.94 17.65
N LEU A 167 27.98 -6.32 18.58
CA LEU A 167 27.84 -6.60 20.00
C LEU A 167 26.45 -6.15 20.47
N PHE A 168 25.80 -7.01 21.26
CA PHE A 168 24.55 -6.67 21.94
C PHE A 168 24.82 -5.58 22.99
N ASP A 169 24.07 -4.48 22.92
CA ASP A 169 24.23 -3.32 23.80
C ASP A 169 22.91 -2.93 24.48
N VAL A 170 22.85 -3.05 25.81
CA VAL A 170 21.69 -2.65 26.60
C VAL A 170 21.44 -1.13 26.52
N ASP A 171 22.49 -0.33 26.33
CA ASP A 171 22.36 1.12 26.19
C ASP A 171 21.63 1.49 24.90
N ASP A 172 21.87 0.77 23.81
CA ASP A 172 21.14 0.98 22.55
C ASP A 172 19.64 0.74 22.77
N ILE A 173 19.24 -0.28 23.57
CA ILE A 173 17.85 -0.51 23.96
C ILE A 173 17.26 0.66 24.77
N ILE A 174 17.99 1.13 25.78
CA ILE A 174 17.53 2.24 26.63
C ILE A 174 17.34 3.50 25.80
N VAL A 175 18.35 3.88 25.01
CA VAL A 175 18.38 5.12 24.24
C VAL A 175 17.31 5.12 23.14
N ASN A 176 17.13 4.02 22.42
CA ASN A 176 16.07 3.87 21.42
C ASN A 176 14.67 3.87 22.05
N THR A 177 14.49 3.21 23.20
CA THR A 177 13.22 3.28 23.93
C THR A 177 12.93 4.71 24.35
N PHE A 178 13.94 5.43 24.86
CA PHE A 178 13.83 6.84 25.20
C PHE A 178 13.48 7.69 23.98
N GLY A 179 14.10 7.46 22.82
CA GLY A 179 13.76 8.16 21.58
C GLY A 179 12.30 8.02 21.19
N ALA A 180 11.74 6.82 21.27
CA ALA A 180 10.29 6.61 21.08
C ALA A 180 9.44 7.41 22.07
N MET A 181 9.88 7.53 23.34
CA MET A 181 9.18 8.34 24.34
C MET A 181 9.31 9.84 24.10
N VAL A 182 10.47 10.33 23.64
CA VAL A 182 10.65 11.71 23.20
C VAL A 182 9.68 12.02 22.06
N GLY A 183 9.61 11.13 21.06
CA GLY A 183 8.64 11.22 19.97
C GLY A 183 7.19 11.30 20.46
N TYR A 184 6.83 10.47 21.44
CA TYR A 184 5.53 10.54 22.09
C TYR A 184 5.28 11.93 22.68
N TRP A 185 6.19 12.46 23.51
CA TRP A 185 5.98 13.73 24.20
C TRP A 185 5.87 14.93 23.25
N ILE A 186 6.71 14.98 22.21
CA ILE A 186 6.72 16.11 21.25
C ILE A 186 5.64 16.02 20.17
N THR A 187 4.93 14.88 20.06
CA THR A 187 3.88 14.69 19.03
C THR A 187 2.91 15.86 18.92
N PRO A 188 2.35 16.45 20.01
CA PRO A 188 1.39 17.55 19.89
C PRO A 188 1.96 18.77 19.17
N LEU A 189 3.26 19.03 19.31
CA LEU A 189 3.96 20.10 18.61
C LEU A 189 4.12 19.76 17.12
N LEU A 190 4.53 18.54 16.82
CA LEU A 190 4.78 18.08 15.44
C LEU A 190 3.52 17.82 14.63
N THR A 191 2.37 17.59 15.26
CA THR A 191 1.12 17.24 14.57
C THR A 191 0.04 18.30 14.74
N CYS A 192 0.35 19.49 15.27
CA CYS A 192 -0.61 20.56 15.47
C CYS A 192 -1.31 21.02 14.17
N PHE A 193 -0.61 20.93 13.04
CA PHE A 193 -1.13 21.27 11.70
C PHE A 193 -1.85 20.08 11.02
N LEU A 194 -1.76 18.87 11.57
CA LEU A 194 -2.36 17.68 11.00
C LEU A 194 -3.78 17.46 11.55
N PRO A 195 -4.74 17.03 10.70
CA PRO A 195 -6.10 16.73 11.15
C PRO A 195 -6.09 15.54 12.12
N SER A 196 -6.88 15.62 13.20
CA SER A 196 -7.02 14.50 14.13
C SER A 196 -7.56 13.25 13.43
N LYS A 197 -7.19 12.07 13.93
CA LYS A 197 -7.66 10.78 13.40
C LYS A 197 -9.19 10.69 13.33
N ASP A 198 -9.91 11.24 14.31
CA ASP A 198 -11.37 11.18 14.33
C ASP A 198 -11.97 12.03 13.22
N LYS A 199 -11.44 13.25 13.01
CA LYS A 199 -11.80 14.10 11.87
C LYS A 199 -11.48 13.43 10.53
N LEU A 200 -10.39 12.65 10.45
CA LEU A 200 -10.07 11.85 9.26
C LEU A 200 -11.07 10.71 9.04
N ILE A 201 -11.53 10.06 10.11
CA ILE A 201 -12.54 9.00 10.01
C ILE A 201 -13.87 9.57 9.54
N GLU A 202 -14.33 10.66 10.15
CA GLU A 202 -15.55 11.39 9.77
C GLU A 202 -15.51 11.84 8.31
N LYS A 203 -14.42 12.52 7.89
CA LYS A 203 -14.22 12.91 6.48
C LYS A 203 -14.21 11.72 5.53
N SER A 204 -13.65 10.58 5.94
CA SER A 204 -13.65 9.35 5.12
C SER A 204 -15.06 8.83 4.95
N TYR A 205 -15.88 8.87 5.99
CA TYR A 205 -17.26 8.39 5.95
C TYR A 205 -18.13 9.27 5.05
N ILE A 206 -18.08 10.60 5.24
CA ILE A 206 -18.80 11.56 4.40
C ILE A 206 -18.44 11.36 2.93
N LYS A 207 -17.13 11.25 2.63
CA LYS A 207 -16.66 10.97 1.27
C LYS A 207 -17.06 9.58 0.76
N GLY A 208 -17.20 8.61 1.66
CA GLY A 208 -17.52 7.21 1.36
C GLY A 208 -19.00 6.94 1.07
N THR A 209 -19.87 7.92 1.27
CA THR A 209 -21.27 7.90 0.79
C THR A 209 -21.35 7.80 -0.74
N LYS A 210 -20.44 8.48 -1.43
CA LYS A 210 -20.31 8.41 -2.89
C LYS A 210 -19.27 7.35 -3.28
N VAL A 211 -19.59 6.56 -4.31
CA VAL A 211 -18.69 5.52 -4.81
C VAL A 211 -17.61 6.17 -5.69
N SER A 212 -16.41 6.37 -5.13
CA SER A 212 -15.26 6.88 -5.88
C SER A 212 -14.80 5.92 -6.97
N PHE A 213 -14.21 6.43 -8.04
CA PHE A 213 -13.66 5.62 -9.13
C PHE A 213 -12.64 4.58 -8.66
N ILE A 214 -11.68 4.96 -7.80
CA ILE A 214 -10.68 4.02 -7.27
C ILE A 214 -11.35 2.82 -6.59
N ARG A 215 -12.46 3.06 -5.87
CA ARG A 215 -13.26 1.99 -5.24
C ARG A 215 -13.92 1.07 -6.27
N ARG A 216 -14.46 1.64 -7.36
CA ARG A 216 -15.01 0.87 -8.50
C ARG A 216 -13.91 0.02 -9.15
N LEU A 217 -12.75 0.62 -9.41
CA LEU A 217 -11.58 -0.04 -10.00
C LEU A 217 -11.09 -1.20 -9.14
N VAL A 218 -10.98 -1.01 -7.82
CA VAL A 218 -10.56 -2.08 -6.89
C VAL A 218 -11.57 -3.23 -6.90
N GLY A 219 -12.88 -2.92 -6.89
CA GLY A 219 -13.92 -3.95 -7.05
C GLY A 219 -13.78 -4.70 -8.37
N PHE A 220 -13.56 -3.98 -9.48
CA PHE A 220 -13.38 -4.57 -10.80
C PHE A 220 -12.11 -5.44 -10.91
N VAL A 221 -10.98 -5.02 -10.33
CA VAL A 221 -9.73 -5.83 -10.29
C VAL A 221 -9.96 -7.14 -9.54
N ILE A 222 -10.72 -7.12 -8.45
CA ILE A 222 -11.10 -8.35 -7.74
C ILE A 222 -12.00 -9.22 -8.61
N ASP A 223 -12.97 -8.63 -9.31
CA ASP A 223 -13.84 -9.38 -10.24
C ASP A 223 -13.02 -10.01 -11.39
N LEU A 224 -12.00 -9.31 -11.91
CA LEU A 224 -11.05 -9.85 -12.90
C LEU A 224 -10.23 -11.01 -12.34
N PHE A 225 -9.79 -10.92 -11.08
CA PHE A 225 -9.08 -12.02 -10.42
C PHE A 225 -9.98 -13.26 -10.29
N VAL A 226 -11.25 -13.07 -9.91
CA VAL A 226 -12.24 -14.16 -9.87
C VAL A 226 -12.46 -14.77 -11.25
N MET A 227 -12.56 -13.94 -12.30
CA MET A 227 -12.66 -14.40 -13.68
C MET A 227 -11.46 -15.25 -14.09
N TYR A 228 -10.24 -14.81 -13.75
CA TYR A 228 -9.03 -15.56 -14.06
C TYR A 228 -9.00 -16.92 -13.34
N LEU A 229 -9.34 -16.97 -12.06
CA LEU A 229 -9.46 -18.24 -11.32
C LEU A 229 -10.51 -19.15 -11.93
N PHE A 230 -11.66 -18.61 -12.33
CA PHE A 230 -12.70 -19.37 -13.01
C PHE A 230 -12.20 -19.95 -14.34
N ASP A 231 -11.57 -19.13 -15.19
CA ASP A 231 -11.05 -19.62 -16.49
C ASP A 231 -9.99 -20.71 -16.29
N MET A 232 -9.10 -20.57 -15.31
CA MET A 232 -8.11 -21.62 -14.96
C MET A 232 -8.78 -22.94 -14.57
N ILE A 233 -9.86 -22.91 -13.77
CA ILE A 233 -10.60 -24.10 -13.38
C ILE A 233 -11.33 -24.71 -14.58
N ILE A 234 -12.02 -23.90 -15.38
CA ILE A 234 -12.77 -24.40 -16.54
C ILE A 234 -11.84 -24.97 -17.62
N ILE A 235 -10.69 -24.36 -17.88
CA ILE A 235 -9.69 -24.93 -18.80
C ILE A 235 -9.23 -26.30 -18.33
N CYS A 236 -9.08 -26.51 -17.01
CA CYS A 236 -8.70 -27.81 -16.47
C CYS A 236 -9.78 -28.87 -16.68
N LEU A 237 -11.06 -28.50 -16.56
CA LEU A 237 -12.21 -29.43 -16.62
C LEU A 237 -12.77 -29.64 -18.04
N PHE A 238 -12.77 -28.60 -18.87
CA PHE A 238 -13.48 -28.52 -20.15
C PHE A 238 -12.61 -27.89 -21.25
N LYS A 239 -11.47 -28.53 -21.57
CA LYS A 239 -10.49 -28.04 -22.56
C LYS A 239 -11.05 -27.76 -23.96
N GLN A 240 -12.17 -28.39 -24.33
CA GLN A 240 -12.75 -28.29 -25.68
C GLN A 240 -13.62 -27.05 -25.91
N ILE A 241 -14.00 -26.31 -24.86
CA ILE A 241 -14.83 -25.12 -25.02
C ILE A 241 -13.96 -23.96 -25.49
N ASP A 242 -14.36 -23.29 -26.57
CA ASP A 242 -13.67 -22.11 -27.10
C ASP A 242 -13.54 -20.98 -26.05
N LYS A 243 -12.43 -20.25 -26.09
CA LYS A 243 -12.12 -19.18 -25.13
C LYS A 243 -13.18 -18.08 -25.12
N ASN A 244 -13.70 -17.68 -26.27
CA ASN A 244 -14.68 -16.61 -26.37
C ASN A 244 -16.03 -17.06 -25.82
N VAL A 245 -16.41 -18.32 -26.07
CA VAL A 245 -17.61 -18.93 -25.48
C VAL A 245 -17.50 -18.96 -23.96
N ARG A 246 -16.35 -19.39 -23.39
CA ARG A 246 -16.11 -19.35 -21.94
C ARG A 246 -16.23 -17.93 -21.36
N LEU A 247 -15.65 -16.94 -22.05
CA LEU A 247 -15.74 -15.54 -21.63
C LEU A 247 -17.20 -15.06 -21.59
N VAL A 248 -17.98 -15.29 -22.65
CA VAL A 248 -19.38 -14.87 -22.73
C VAL A 248 -20.22 -15.54 -21.63
N ILE A 249 -20.04 -16.86 -21.43
CA ILE A 249 -20.72 -17.61 -20.35
C ILE A 249 -20.37 -17.02 -18.99
N PHE A 250 -19.08 -16.77 -18.73
CA PHE A 250 -18.65 -16.18 -17.47
C PHE A 250 -19.24 -14.79 -17.28
N VAL A 251 -19.17 -13.91 -18.28
CA VAL A 251 -19.71 -12.55 -18.15
C VAL A 251 -21.21 -12.59 -17.86
N PHE A 252 -21.96 -13.44 -18.57
CA PHE A 252 -23.39 -13.58 -18.33
C PHE A 252 -23.70 -14.09 -16.92
N ILE A 253 -23.10 -15.20 -16.49
CA ILE A 253 -23.36 -15.79 -15.17
C ILE A 253 -22.87 -14.84 -14.06
N TYR A 254 -21.63 -14.38 -14.15
CA TYR A 254 -20.97 -13.67 -13.07
C TYR A 254 -21.40 -12.20 -12.93
N PHE A 255 -21.61 -11.51 -14.05
CA PHE A 255 -21.96 -10.08 -14.02
C PHE A 255 -23.46 -9.82 -14.21
N CYS A 256 -24.25 -10.74 -14.78
CA CYS A 256 -25.70 -10.56 -14.91
C CYS A 256 -26.48 -11.40 -13.89
N VAL A 257 -26.23 -12.70 -13.80
CA VAL A 257 -27.02 -13.59 -12.92
C VAL A 257 -26.68 -13.40 -11.45
N ILE A 258 -25.39 -13.43 -11.08
CA ILE A 258 -24.98 -13.29 -9.67
C ILE A 258 -25.48 -11.97 -9.06
N PRO A 259 -25.31 -10.79 -9.68
CA PRO A 259 -25.80 -9.55 -9.09
C PRO A 259 -27.32 -9.49 -8.99
N ALA A 260 -28.06 -10.07 -9.95
CA ALA A 260 -29.52 -10.15 -9.85
C ALA A 260 -29.97 -10.98 -8.62
N LEU A 261 -29.22 -12.03 -8.27
CA LEU A 261 -29.50 -12.89 -7.11
C LEU A 261 -28.90 -12.36 -5.79
N CYS A 262 -27.82 -11.59 -5.87
CA CYS A 262 -27.04 -11.11 -4.72
C CYS A 262 -27.23 -9.60 -4.48
N ASN A 263 -28.47 -9.10 -4.57
CA ASN A 263 -28.82 -7.71 -4.27
C ASN A 263 -27.97 -6.66 -4.99
N GLY A 264 -27.64 -6.90 -6.27
CA GLY A 264 -26.85 -6.02 -7.12
C GLY A 264 -25.34 -6.09 -6.87
N GLN A 265 -24.81 -7.17 -6.31
CA GLN A 265 -23.38 -7.27 -5.94
C GLN A 265 -22.67 -8.45 -6.64
N THR A 266 -21.52 -8.17 -7.27
CA THR A 266 -20.48 -9.16 -7.58
C THR A 266 -19.62 -9.42 -6.34
N LEU A 267 -18.70 -10.39 -6.36
CA LEU A 267 -17.79 -10.62 -5.21
C LEU A 267 -16.90 -9.40 -4.98
N GLY A 268 -16.32 -8.82 -6.02
CA GLY A 268 -15.51 -7.61 -5.94
C GLY A 268 -16.29 -6.45 -5.36
N LYS A 269 -17.50 -6.18 -5.89
CA LYS A 269 -18.38 -5.13 -5.37
C LYS A 269 -18.79 -5.37 -3.90
N LYS A 270 -19.07 -6.62 -3.53
CA LYS A 270 -19.38 -6.99 -2.14
C LYS A 270 -18.21 -6.71 -1.20
N ILE A 271 -16.98 -7.03 -1.62
CA ILE A 271 -15.76 -6.78 -0.83
C ILE A 271 -15.56 -5.28 -0.60
N VAL A 272 -15.82 -4.43 -1.59
CA VAL A 272 -15.73 -2.97 -1.44
C VAL A 272 -17.05 -2.29 -1.04
N LYS A 273 -18.08 -3.05 -0.62
CA LYS A 273 -19.38 -2.52 -0.17
C LYS A 273 -20.08 -1.61 -1.20
N ILE A 274 -20.05 -2.00 -2.48
CA ILE A 274 -20.82 -1.37 -3.55
C ILE A 274 -22.03 -2.25 -3.88
N ALA A 275 -23.16 -1.65 -4.21
CA ALA A 275 -24.29 -2.34 -4.82
C ALA A 275 -24.78 -1.59 -6.06
N LEU A 276 -25.25 -2.36 -7.06
CA LEU A 276 -25.91 -1.84 -8.25
C LEU A 276 -27.38 -1.60 -7.96
N ARG A 277 -27.90 -0.47 -8.44
CA ARG A 277 -29.31 -0.09 -8.34
C ARG A 277 -29.81 0.51 -9.64
N ASP A 278 -31.08 0.31 -9.93
CA ASP A 278 -31.76 1.03 -10.99
C ASP A 278 -32.25 2.40 -10.51
N GLU A 279 -32.86 3.19 -11.40
CA GLU A 279 -33.39 4.53 -11.11
C GLU A 279 -34.40 4.55 -9.94
N GLN A 280 -35.06 3.43 -9.66
CA GLN A 280 -36.03 3.27 -8.57
C GLN A 280 -35.37 2.85 -7.25
N ASN A 281 -34.04 2.71 -7.22
CA ASN A 281 -33.25 2.16 -6.12
C ASN A 281 -33.57 0.70 -5.77
N GLU A 282 -34.05 -0.07 -6.74
CA GLU A 282 -34.27 -1.51 -6.63
C GLU A 282 -33.11 -2.32 -7.23
N VAL A 283 -33.17 -3.64 -7.06
CA VAL A 283 -32.17 -4.55 -7.66
C VAL A 283 -32.35 -4.54 -9.18
N PRO A 284 -31.30 -4.24 -9.98
CA PRO A 284 -31.45 -4.14 -11.42
C PRO A 284 -31.94 -5.43 -12.08
N ARG A 285 -32.81 -5.28 -13.07
CA ARG A 285 -33.24 -6.38 -13.92
C ARG A 285 -32.07 -6.95 -14.72
N ILE A 286 -32.13 -8.26 -15.02
CA ILE A 286 -31.11 -8.96 -15.80
C ILE A 286 -30.91 -8.30 -17.18
N THR A 287 -31.97 -7.79 -17.80
CA THR A 287 -31.89 -7.06 -19.08
C THR A 287 -30.97 -5.84 -19.01
N ASN A 288 -31.11 -5.05 -17.96
CA ASN A 288 -30.31 -3.84 -17.75
C ASN A 288 -28.85 -4.23 -17.43
N LEU A 289 -28.65 -5.31 -16.69
CA LEU A 289 -27.31 -5.85 -16.42
C LEU A 289 -26.63 -6.36 -17.71
N MET A 290 -27.38 -7.00 -18.61
CA MET A 290 -26.86 -7.40 -19.93
C MET A 290 -26.45 -6.20 -20.78
N ILE A 291 -27.23 -5.11 -20.79
CA ILE A 291 -26.84 -3.88 -21.48
C ILE A 291 -25.57 -3.29 -20.85
N ARG A 292 -25.52 -3.20 -19.52
CA ARG A 292 -24.38 -2.65 -18.78
C ARG A 292 -23.09 -3.42 -19.07
N TYR A 293 -23.11 -4.71 -18.80
CA TYR A 293 -21.90 -5.54 -18.87
C TYR A 293 -21.60 -5.99 -20.28
N GLY A 294 -22.61 -6.17 -21.14
CA GLY A 294 -22.42 -6.42 -22.56
C GLY A 294 -21.72 -5.26 -23.25
N SER A 295 -22.17 -4.02 -23.04
CA SER A 295 -21.53 -2.83 -23.61
C SER A 295 -20.11 -2.61 -23.06
N LEU A 296 -19.91 -2.80 -21.74
CA LEU A 296 -18.58 -2.71 -21.12
C LEU A 296 -17.60 -3.75 -21.67
N TRP A 297 -17.99 -5.03 -21.68
CA TRP A 297 -17.11 -6.11 -22.14
C TRP A 297 -16.94 -6.14 -23.66
N PHE A 298 -17.91 -5.63 -24.42
CA PHE A 298 -17.73 -5.41 -25.85
C PHE A 298 -16.59 -4.43 -26.11
N VAL A 299 -16.52 -3.33 -25.35
CA VAL A 299 -15.40 -2.38 -25.48
C VAL A 299 -14.08 -2.97 -24.97
N ILE A 300 -14.09 -3.67 -23.83
CA ILE A 300 -12.86 -4.20 -23.20
C ILE A 300 -12.29 -5.42 -23.94
N ALA A 301 -13.13 -6.30 -24.47
CA ALA A 301 -12.70 -7.57 -25.08
C ALA A 301 -13.14 -7.71 -26.54
N GLY A 302 -14.37 -7.32 -26.88
CA GLY A 302 -14.90 -7.44 -28.25
C GLY A 302 -14.14 -6.60 -29.28
N ILE A 303 -13.97 -5.30 -29.03
CA ILE A 303 -13.26 -4.38 -29.92
C ILE A 303 -11.79 -4.81 -30.14
N PRO A 304 -11.01 -5.15 -29.09
CA PRO A 304 -9.66 -5.69 -29.29
C PRO A 304 -9.59 -6.98 -30.11
N GLN A 305 -10.60 -7.87 -29.99
CA GLN A 305 -10.65 -9.09 -30.81
C GLN A 305 -10.93 -8.79 -32.28
N ILE A 306 -11.87 -7.87 -32.56
CA ILE A 306 -12.12 -7.39 -33.94
C ILE A 306 -10.85 -6.77 -34.50
N LEU A 307 -10.18 -5.90 -33.75
CA LEU A 307 -8.89 -5.30 -34.14
C LEU A 307 -7.84 -6.36 -34.46
N GLN A 308 -7.67 -7.35 -33.59
CA GLN A 308 -6.71 -8.42 -33.79
C GLN A 308 -7.00 -9.22 -35.07
N TYR A 309 -8.27 -9.52 -35.31
CA TYR A 309 -8.70 -10.22 -36.52
C TYR A 309 -8.42 -9.39 -37.77
N GLU A 310 -8.87 -8.14 -37.83
CA GLU A 310 -8.67 -7.27 -38.99
C GLU A 310 -7.18 -7.00 -39.26
N MET A 311 -6.37 -6.79 -38.21
CA MET A 311 -4.92 -6.61 -38.36
C MET A 311 -4.23 -7.86 -38.95
N SER A 312 -4.78 -9.06 -38.73
CA SER A 312 -4.24 -10.30 -39.32
C SER A 312 -4.53 -10.42 -40.83
N GLN A 313 -5.51 -9.67 -41.34
CA GLN A 313 -5.95 -9.71 -42.74
C GLN A 313 -5.32 -8.59 -43.59
N LEU A 314 -4.42 -7.77 -43.02
CA LEU A 314 -3.81 -6.59 -43.65
C LEU A 314 -2.98 -6.85 -44.93
N ASN A 315 -2.80 -8.11 -45.33
CA ASN A 315 -2.20 -8.46 -46.62
C ASN A 315 -3.08 -8.05 -47.82
N HIS A 316 -4.37 -7.78 -47.59
CA HIS A 316 -5.29 -7.34 -48.63
C HIS A 316 -5.57 -5.83 -48.51
N SER A 317 -5.27 -5.08 -49.58
CA SER A 317 -5.41 -3.62 -49.65
C SER A 317 -6.86 -3.17 -49.76
N HIS A 318 -7.67 -3.36 -48.70
CA HIS A 318 -9.06 -2.93 -48.65
C HIS A 318 -9.23 -1.74 -47.69
N LEU A 319 -9.67 -0.59 -48.23
CA LEU A 319 -10.00 0.64 -47.48
C LEU A 319 -10.94 0.38 -46.29
N LEU A 320 -11.84 -0.60 -46.41
CA LEU A 320 -12.78 -1.00 -45.37
C LEU A 320 -12.07 -1.50 -44.09
N ILE A 321 -10.99 -2.27 -44.23
CA ILE A 321 -10.22 -2.80 -43.09
C ILE A 321 -9.60 -1.65 -42.29
N TRP A 322 -8.98 -0.69 -42.99
CA TRP A 322 -8.41 0.50 -42.36
C TRP A 322 -9.47 1.35 -41.63
N LEU A 323 -10.67 1.46 -42.22
CA LEU A 323 -11.78 2.17 -41.59
C LEU A 323 -12.26 1.47 -40.31
N ILE A 324 -12.38 0.15 -40.32
CA ILE A 324 -12.74 -0.64 -39.13
C ILE A 324 -11.68 -0.47 -38.03
N ILE A 325 -10.40 -0.62 -38.38
CA ILE A 325 -9.28 -0.43 -37.44
C ILE A 325 -9.32 0.97 -36.82
N PHE A 326 -9.49 2.01 -37.64
CA PHE A 326 -9.58 3.39 -37.18
C PHE A 326 -10.74 3.58 -36.18
N VAL A 327 -11.95 3.10 -36.52
CA VAL A 327 -13.13 3.21 -35.65
C VAL A 327 -12.92 2.49 -34.33
N CYS A 328 -12.33 1.29 -34.34
CA CYS A 328 -12.03 0.54 -33.13
C CYS A 328 -11.00 1.24 -32.24
N ILE A 329 -9.90 1.74 -32.81
CA ILE A 329 -8.90 2.51 -32.05
C ILE A 329 -9.52 3.79 -31.47
N PHE A 330 -10.28 4.52 -32.29
CA PHE A 330 -10.97 5.73 -31.85
C PHE A 330 -11.92 5.45 -30.67
N THR A 331 -12.68 4.36 -30.75
CA THR A 331 -13.60 3.95 -29.67
C THR A 331 -12.86 3.60 -28.38
N LEU A 332 -11.72 2.91 -28.46
CA LEU A 332 -10.88 2.59 -27.30
C LEU A 332 -10.28 3.86 -26.67
N VAL A 333 -9.76 4.77 -27.48
CA VAL A 333 -9.24 6.06 -27.02
C VAL A 333 -10.35 6.88 -26.37
N TYR A 334 -11.53 6.93 -26.98
CA TYR A 334 -12.69 7.62 -26.43
C TYR A 334 -13.15 7.01 -25.10
N PHE A 335 -13.13 5.68 -24.98
CA PHE A 335 -13.42 4.99 -23.72
C PHE A 335 -12.44 5.37 -22.61
N VAL A 336 -11.13 5.35 -22.90
CA VAL A 336 -10.10 5.77 -21.94
C VAL A 336 -10.28 7.24 -21.55
N TYR A 337 -10.57 8.11 -22.53
CA TYR A 337 -10.87 9.51 -22.29
C TYR A 337 -12.10 9.69 -21.39
N GLN A 338 -13.20 8.99 -21.67
CA GLN A 338 -14.40 9.04 -20.81
C GLN A 338 -14.08 8.60 -19.40
N VAL A 339 -13.40 7.45 -19.24
CA VAL A 339 -12.99 6.94 -17.94
C VAL A 339 -12.14 7.97 -17.21
N PHE A 340 -11.18 8.60 -17.86
CA PHE A 340 -10.33 9.62 -17.25
C PHE A 340 -11.12 10.87 -16.82
N VAL A 341 -11.88 11.48 -17.73
CA VAL A 341 -12.62 12.73 -17.49
C VAL A 341 -13.73 12.55 -16.46
N HIS A 342 -14.54 11.50 -16.60
CA HIS A 342 -15.68 11.27 -15.70
C HIS A 342 -15.20 10.83 -14.31
N SER A 343 -14.08 10.11 -14.24
CA SER A 343 -13.48 9.71 -12.96
C SER A 343 -12.84 10.87 -12.20
N MET A 344 -12.07 11.72 -12.91
CA MET A 344 -11.17 12.70 -12.29
C MET A 344 -11.75 14.11 -12.24
N ILE A 345 -12.64 14.48 -13.16
CA ILE A 345 -13.07 15.87 -13.37
C ILE A 345 -14.57 16.05 -13.10
N THR A 346 -15.43 15.35 -13.83
CA THR A 346 -16.87 15.68 -13.83
C THR A 346 -17.70 14.87 -12.85
N HIS A 347 -17.23 13.67 -12.45
CA HIS A 347 -17.99 12.72 -11.62
C HIS A 347 -19.34 12.28 -12.22
N ASP A 348 -19.48 12.40 -13.54
CA ASP A 348 -20.67 11.98 -14.29
C ASP A 348 -20.70 10.46 -14.53
N ASP A 349 -21.89 9.96 -14.86
CA ASP A 349 -22.09 8.56 -15.22
C ASP A 349 -21.38 8.17 -16.53
N LEU A 350 -20.80 6.98 -16.55
CA LEU A 350 -20.14 6.41 -17.73
C LEU A 350 -21.18 5.96 -18.78
N PHE A 351 -20.78 5.77 -20.04
CA PHE A 351 -21.71 5.41 -21.11
C PHE A 351 -22.54 4.15 -20.80
N TYR A 352 -21.92 3.12 -20.22
CA TYR A 352 -22.60 1.87 -19.86
C TYR A 352 -23.55 2.03 -18.66
N GLU A 353 -23.34 3.04 -17.81
CA GLU A 353 -24.26 3.42 -16.72
C GLU A 353 -25.50 4.08 -17.31
N LYS A 354 -25.30 5.03 -18.24
CA LYS A 354 -26.37 5.75 -18.93
C LYS A 354 -27.26 4.82 -19.76
N TRP A 355 -26.66 3.93 -20.55
CA TRP A 355 -27.43 3.02 -21.41
C TRP A 355 -28.19 1.94 -20.64
N SER A 356 -27.69 1.54 -19.48
CA SER A 356 -28.34 0.51 -18.66
C SER A 356 -29.33 1.05 -17.64
N HIS A 357 -29.35 2.37 -17.40
CA HIS A 357 -30.10 2.98 -16.29
C HIS A 357 -29.74 2.35 -14.94
N ILE A 358 -28.45 2.04 -14.75
CA ILE A 358 -27.91 1.45 -13.51
C ILE A 358 -26.83 2.36 -12.93
N HIS A 359 -26.98 2.74 -11.67
CA HIS A 359 -25.99 3.45 -10.88
C HIS A 359 -25.40 2.59 -9.76
N GLU A 360 -24.25 3.01 -9.26
CA GLU A 360 -23.54 2.34 -8.16
C GLU A 360 -23.69 3.10 -6.85
N ILE A 361 -24.26 2.44 -5.83
CA ILE A 361 -24.44 3.03 -4.50
C ILE A 361 -23.45 2.44 -3.48
N SER A 362 -23.10 3.25 -2.49
CA SER A 362 -22.35 2.79 -1.31
C SER A 362 -23.32 2.19 -0.31
N ILE A 363 -23.08 0.96 0.15
CA ILE A 363 -23.87 0.31 1.22
C ILE A 363 -23.20 0.44 2.60
N ILE A 364 -22.34 1.44 2.76
CA ILE A 364 -21.64 1.70 4.02
C ILE A 364 -22.57 2.44 4.96
N LYS A 365 -22.70 1.89 6.18
CA LYS A 365 -23.46 2.48 7.27
C LYS A 365 -22.50 3.10 8.27
N GLU A 366 -22.96 4.18 8.90
CA GLU A 366 -22.21 4.94 9.89
C GLU A 366 -21.96 4.02 11.07
N PRO A 367 -20.72 3.93 11.59
CA PRO A 367 -20.49 3.18 12.81
C PRO A 367 -21.28 3.88 13.92
N GLN A 368 -22.33 3.20 14.42
CA GLN A 368 -23.08 3.59 15.61
C GLN A 368 -22.18 3.57 16.84
#